data_AF-A0A1E4GCP7-F1
#
_entry.id   AF-A0A1E4GCP7-F1
#
_cell.length_a   1.000
_cell.length_b   1.000
_cell.length_c   1.000
_cell.angle_alpha   90.00
_cell.angle_beta   90.00
_cell.angle_gamma   90.00
#
_symmetry.space_group_name_H-M   'P 1'
#
loop_
_entity.id
_entity.type
_entity.pdbx_description
1 polymer ?
#
loop_
_entity_poly.entity_id
_entity_poly.type
_entity_poly.pdbx_seq_one_letter_code
_entity_poly.pdbx_strand_id
1 'polypeptide(L)'
;MRAALAVFSLLLLTPAAFAQSSRDACDMVEQSQLETLFGAAPEIVEQHGAGSGVSLCHWSGGAGKGVRLHSITAASQNVVGGTPLDYFLQHQAYQIESLTAANATELPGPWQAAYIVDVTTEPNPEQVYSVTFINQDDTVTVETYGLPKAETIGLAEAVAERM
;
A
#
# COMPACT_ATOMS: atom_id res chain seq x y z
N MET A 1 -5.82 63.96 -26.60
CA MET A 1 -6.49 62.70 -26.26
C MET A 1 -5.44 61.74 -25.71
N ARG A 2 -5.54 61.38 -24.42
CA ARG A 2 -4.59 60.49 -23.73
C ARG A 2 -5.06 59.05 -23.94
N ALA A 3 -4.27 58.24 -24.64
CA ALA A 3 -4.48 56.79 -24.70
C ALA A 3 -3.59 56.14 -23.63
N ALA A 4 -4.23 55.64 -22.57
CA ALA A 4 -3.58 54.83 -21.55
C ALA A 4 -3.43 53.40 -22.10
N LEU A 5 -2.19 52.93 -22.28
CA LEU A 5 -1.92 51.52 -22.49
C LEU A 5 -2.04 50.80 -21.14
N ALA A 6 -3.07 49.98 -21.00
CA ALA A 6 -3.23 49.07 -19.88
C ALA A 6 -2.21 47.93 -20.02
N VAL A 7 -1.38 47.76 -18.99
CA VAL A 7 -0.49 46.62 -18.80
C VAL A 7 -1.36 45.40 -18.47
N PHE A 8 -1.46 44.46 -19.39
CA PHE A 8 -2.10 43.16 -19.13
C PHE A 8 -1.07 42.25 -18.45
N SER A 9 -1.04 42.28 -17.12
CA SER A 9 -0.30 41.30 -16.32
C SER A 9 -0.99 39.94 -16.47
N LEU A 10 -0.39 39.08 -17.28
CA LEU A 10 -0.79 37.68 -17.43
C LEU A 10 -0.47 36.95 -16.11
N LEU A 11 -1.46 36.80 -15.22
CA LEU A 11 -1.40 35.89 -14.09
C LEU A 11 -1.42 34.46 -14.65
N LEU A 12 -0.24 33.89 -14.85
CA LEU A 12 -0.07 32.46 -15.09
C LEU A 12 -0.53 31.72 -13.84
N LEU A 13 -1.75 31.19 -13.88
CA LEU A 13 -2.22 30.18 -12.96
C LEU A 13 -1.37 28.93 -13.20
N THR A 14 -0.28 28.77 -12.43
CA THR A 14 0.35 27.47 -12.28
C THR A 14 -0.69 26.53 -11.70
N PRO A 15 -0.98 25.36 -12.31
CA PRO A 15 -1.71 24.34 -11.59
C PRO A 15 -0.90 24.05 -10.34
N ALA A 16 -1.53 24.16 -9.18
CA ALA A 16 -1.00 23.53 -7.99
C ALA A 16 -0.89 22.06 -8.37
N ALA A 17 0.32 21.58 -8.65
CA ALA A 17 0.62 20.18 -8.54
C ALA A 17 0.26 19.86 -7.09
N PHE A 18 -0.91 19.28 -6.88
CA PHE A 18 -1.19 18.59 -5.64
C PHE A 18 -0.09 17.55 -5.57
N ALA A 19 0.97 17.87 -4.83
CA ALA A 19 1.85 16.86 -4.29
C ALA A 19 0.93 16.04 -3.40
N GLN A 20 0.28 15.03 -3.98
CA GLN A 20 -0.35 13.96 -3.24
C GLN A 20 0.80 13.44 -2.39
N SER A 21 0.78 13.83 -1.12
CA SER A 21 1.85 13.50 -0.19
C SER A 21 1.90 11.97 -0.20
N SER A 22 2.95 11.43 -0.78
CA SER A 22 3.24 10.01 -0.72
C SER A 22 3.19 9.63 0.76
N ARG A 23 2.14 8.91 1.18
CA ARG A 23 2.01 8.51 2.58
C ARG A 23 3.07 7.46 2.82
N ASP A 24 3.92 7.72 3.80
CA ASP A 24 4.97 6.77 4.15
C ASP A 24 4.32 5.48 4.66
N ALA A 25 4.72 4.35 4.10
CA ALA A 25 4.22 3.04 4.48
C ALA A 25 4.40 2.80 5.98
N CYS A 26 5.45 3.35 6.59
CA CYS A 26 5.68 3.21 8.03
C CYS A 26 4.65 3.96 8.90
N ASP A 27 3.99 4.98 8.37
CA ASP A 27 2.98 5.77 9.10
C ASP A 27 1.55 5.22 8.93
N MET A 28 1.37 4.29 7.99
CA MET A 28 0.05 3.75 7.63
C MET A 28 -0.49 2.78 8.68
N VAL A 29 0.39 2.14 9.45
CA VAL A 29 0.02 1.24 10.56
C VAL A 29 0.34 1.91 11.89
N GLU A 30 -0.59 1.87 12.85
CA GLU A 30 -0.31 2.39 14.18
C GLU A 30 0.61 1.46 14.97
N GLN A 31 1.55 2.04 15.72
CA GLN A 31 2.41 1.28 16.64
C GLN A 31 1.59 0.44 17.63
N SER A 32 0.47 0.98 18.14
CA SER A 32 -0.45 0.30 19.06
C SER A 32 -1.04 -0.98 18.46
N GLN A 33 -1.32 -0.99 17.16
CA GLN A 33 -1.84 -2.15 16.44
C GLN A 33 -0.75 -3.22 16.30
N LEU A 34 0.47 -2.81 15.96
CA LEU A 34 1.60 -3.74 15.86
C LEU A 34 1.95 -4.35 17.22
N GLU A 35 1.93 -3.55 18.29
CA GLU A 35 2.11 -4.05 19.66
C GLU A 35 1.04 -5.05 20.06
N THR A 36 -0.20 -4.84 19.62
CA THR A 36 -1.30 -5.80 19.84
C THR A 36 -1.08 -7.11 19.07
N LEU A 37 -0.65 -7.03 17.81
CA LEU A 37 -0.40 -8.20 16.94
C LEU A 37 0.80 -9.04 17.41
N PHE A 38 1.86 -8.36 17.86
CA PHE A 38 3.11 -9.01 18.27
C PHE A 38 3.19 -9.30 19.77
N GLY A 39 2.36 -8.65 20.59
CA GLY A 39 2.42 -8.71 22.05
C GLY A 39 3.60 -7.94 22.66
N ALA A 40 4.35 -7.20 21.85
CA ALA A 40 5.50 -6.37 22.23
C ALA A 40 5.77 -5.32 21.14
N ALA A 41 6.58 -4.31 21.47
CA ALA A 41 7.02 -3.32 20.48
C ALA A 41 7.88 -4.00 19.39
N PRO A 42 7.53 -3.85 18.09
CA PRO A 42 8.31 -4.42 17.00
C PRO A 42 9.61 -3.65 16.73
N GLU A 43 10.54 -4.31 16.08
CA GLU A 43 11.65 -3.63 15.39
C GLU A 43 11.17 -3.12 14.02
N ILE A 44 11.39 -1.83 13.75
CA ILE A 44 11.01 -1.18 12.50
C ILE A 44 12.22 -1.12 11.57
N VAL A 45 12.04 -1.59 10.34
CA VAL A 45 13.01 -1.44 9.25
C VAL A 45 12.32 -0.76 8.08
N GLU A 46 12.56 0.54 7.92
CA GLU A 46 12.16 1.28 6.72
C GLU A 46 13.09 0.87 5.57
N GLN A 47 12.54 0.29 4.51
CA GLN A 47 13.33 -0.19 3.38
C GLN A 47 13.37 0.86 2.28
N HIS A 48 12.25 1.54 2.01
CA HIS A 48 12.14 2.66 1.07
C HIS A 48 11.15 3.71 1.57
N GLY A 49 11.64 4.91 1.86
CA GLY A 49 10.80 6.08 2.15
C GLY A 49 10.02 6.56 0.93
N ALA A 50 9.00 7.40 1.15
CA ALA A 50 7.96 7.71 0.18
C ALA A 50 8.37 8.53 -1.07
N GLY A 51 9.66 8.83 -1.24
CA GLY A 51 10.17 9.88 -2.14
C GLY A 51 9.84 9.77 -3.63
N SER A 52 9.58 8.56 -4.16
CA SER A 52 9.18 8.36 -5.56
C SER A 52 7.73 7.91 -5.73
N GLY A 53 6.87 8.14 -4.72
CA GLY A 53 5.49 7.64 -4.69
C GLY A 53 5.39 6.12 -4.63
N VAL A 54 6.46 5.48 -4.16
CA VAL A 54 6.53 4.09 -3.74
C VAL A 54 7.12 4.13 -2.33
N SER A 55 6.52 3.42 -1.39
CA SER A 55 7.00 3.34 -0.01
C SER A 55 6.88 1.92 0.52
N LEU A 56 7.90 1.46 1.22
CA LEU A 56 8.00 0.10 1.76
C LEU A 56 8.50 0.12 3.20
N CYS A 57 7.68 -0.43 4.10
CA CYS A 57 8.02 -0.59 5.51
C CYS A 57 7.90 -2.05 5.95
N HIS A 58 8.74 -2.43 6.91
CA HIS A 58 8.73 -3.75 7.51
C HIS A 58 8.82 -3.66 9.04
N TRP A 59 8.04 -4.49 9.72
CA TRP A 59 8.06 -4.65 11.18
C TRP A 59 8.28 -6.12 11.54
N SER A 60 9.24 -6.38 12.42
CA SER A 60 9.47 -7.72 12.97
C SER A 60 8.95 -7.82 14.41
N GLY A 61 8.09 -8.81 14.65
CA GLY A 61 7.40 -9.03 15.92
C GLY A 61 8.05 -10.04 16.86
N GLY A 62 9.26 -10.51 16.56
CA GLY A 62 9.86 -11.68 17.22
C GLY A 62 9.12 -12.99 16.89
N ALA A 63 9.72 -14.13 17.24
CA ALA A 63 9.15 -15.47 17.01
C ALA A 63 8.74 -15.79 15.54
N GLY A 64 9.41 -15.18 14.56
CA GLY A 64 9.09 -15.37 13.13
C GLY A 64 7.86 -14.62 12.65
N LYS A 65 7.29 -13.73 13.47
CA LYS A 65 6.19 -12.85 13.09
C LYS A 65 6.71 -11.60 12.39
N GLY A 66 5.99 -11.15 11.38
CA GLY A 66 6.31 -9.89 10.72
C GLY A 66 5.14 -9.30 9.97
N VAL A 67 5.23 -7.99 9.72
CA VAL A 67 4.31 -7.23 8.86
C VAL A 67 5.16 -6.52 7.82
N ARG A 68 4.70 -6.49 6.58
CA ARG A 68 5.26 -5.66 5.52
C ARG A 68 4.15 -4.86 4.90
N LEU A 69 4.40 -3.58 4.66
CA LEU A 69 3.46 -2.71 3.97
C LEU A 69 4.16 -2.07 2.78
N HIS A 70 3.51 -2.17 1.64
CA HIS A 70 3.94 -1.54 0.40
C HIS A 70 2.83 -0.61 -0.10
N SER A 71 3.15 0.66 -0.33
CA SER A 71 2.23 1.67 -0.85
C SER A 71 2.77 2.24 -2.15
N ILE A 72 1.90 2.32 -3.15
CA ILE A 72 2.19 2.91 -4.45
C ILE A 72 1.11 3.94 -4.76
N THR A 73 1.53 5.19 -4.97
CA THR A 73 0.60 6.25 -5.37
C THR A 73 0.20 6.13 -6.84
N ALA A 74 -1.05 6.44 -7.20
CA ALA A 74 -1.50 6.44 -8.59
C ALA A 74 -0.60 7.28 -9.53
N ALA A 75 -0.13 8.43 -9.01
CA ALA A 75 0.68 9.39 -9.75
C ALA A 75 2.09 8.89 -10.11
N SER A 76 2.69 7.97 -9.33
CA SER A 76 4.07 7.54 -9.52
C SER A 76 4.26 6.50 -10.62
N GLN A 77 3.20 5.76 -10.97
CA GLN A 77 3.27 4.65 -11.92
C GLN A 77 2.61 4.95 -13.27
N ASN A 78 2.16 6.20 -13.55
CA ASN A 78 1.39 6.55 -14.76
C ASN A 78 0.19 5.58 -14.97
N VAL A 79 -0.54 5.32 -13.89
CA VAL A 79 -1.57 4.29 -13.85
C VAL A 79 -2.82 4.75 -14.62
N VAL A 80 -3.22 4.01 -15.67
CA VAL A 80 -4.44 4.28 -16.46
C VAL A 80 -5.34 3.04 -16.45
N GLY A 81 -6.17 2.90 -15.41
CA GLY A 81 -7.19 1.84 -15.31
C GLY A 81 -6.65 0.41 -15.16
N GLY A 82 -7.50 -0.49 -14.63
CA GLY A 82 -7.16 -1.89 -14.33
C GLY A 82 -7.84 -2.40 -13.06
N THR A 83 -7.71 -3.69 -12.75
CA THR A 83 -8.15 -4.27 -11.47
C THR A 83 -7.00 -4.30 -10.45
N PRO A 84 -7.25 -4.33 -9.13
CA PRO A 84 -6.19 -4.52 -8.13
C PRO A 84 -5.33 -5.76 -8.38
N LEU A 85 -5.94 -6.82 -8.92
CA LEU A 85 -5.25 -8.05 -9.30
C LEU A 85 -4.23 -7.80 -10.41
N ASP A 86 -4.57 -6.99 -11.42
CA ASP A 86 -3.63 -6.65 -12.50
C ASP A 86 -2.40 -5.92 -11.98
N TYR A 87 -2.57 -4.99 -11.04
CA TYR A 87 -1.45 -4.26 -10.42
C TYR A 87 -0.57 -5.16 -9.56
N PHE A 88 -1.19 -6.06 -8.80
CA PHE A 88 -0.43 -7.02 -8.05
C PHE A 88 0.34 -8.00 -8.91
N LEU A 89 -0.26 -8.51 -9.98
CA LEU A 89 0.46 -9.37 -10.92
C LEU A 89 1.62 -8.63 -11.58
N GLN A 90 1.47 -7.32 -11.86
CA GLN A 90 2.58 -6.49 -12.35
C GLN A 90 3.70 -6.32 -11.30
N HIS A 91 3.36 -6.16 -10.03
CA HIS A 91 4.35 -5.99 -8.97
C HIS A 91 4.99 -7.33 -8.53
N GLN A 92 4.21 -8.41 -8.50
CA GLN A 92 4.66 -9.79 -8.32
C GLN A 92 5.48 -10.30 -9.49
N ALA A 93 5.39 -9.76 -10.70
CA ALA A 93 6.29 -10.13 -11.79
C ALA A 93 7.79 -9.95 -11.43
N TYR A 94 8.10 -9.19 -10.36
CA TYR A 94 9.43 -9.05 -9.78
C TYR A 94 9.79 -10.11 -8.72
N GLN A 95 8.87 -10.97 -8.27
CA GLN A 95 9.10 -12.07 -7.33
C GLN A 95 8.53 -13.38 -7.89
N ILE A 96 9.41 -14.35 -8.08
CA ILE A 96 9.14 -15.60 -8.83
C ILE A 96 8.17 -16.48 -8.04
N GLU A 97 6.86 -16.32 -8.24
CA GLU A 97 5.83 -17.35 -8.07
C GLU A 97 4.58 -16.93 -8.85
N SER A 98 4.17 -17.72 -9.85
CA SER A 98 3.02 -17.39 -10.72
C SER A 98 1.71 -17.61 -9.98
N LEU A 99 1.32 -16.61 -9.18
CA LEU A 99 0.00 -16.56 -8.58
C LEU A 99 -1.06 -16.50 -9.70
N THR A 100 -1.99 -17.44 -9.66
CA THR A 100 -3.14 -17.46 -10.56
C THR A 100 -4.35 -16.85 -9.86
N ALA A 101 -5.39 -16.47 -10.61
CA ALA A 101 -6.67 -16.04 -10.01
C ALA A 101 -7.26 -17.07 -9.02
N ALA A 102 -6.89 -18.36 -9.13
CA ALA A 102 -7.33 -19.40 -8.20
C ALA A 102 -6.73 -19.25 -6.78
N ASN A 103 -5.64 -18.48 -6.63
CA ASN A 103 -4.98 -18.21 -5.35
C ASN A 103 -5.40 -16.88 -4.72
N ALA A 104 -6.25 -16.11 -5.42
CA ALA A 104 -6.74 -14.82 -4.98
C ALA A 104 -8.23 -14.91 -4.64
N THR A 105 -8.62 -14.38 -3.48
CA THR A 105 -10.04 -14.27 -3.09
C THR A 105 -10.36 -12.79 -2.91
N GLU A 106 -11.39 -12.30 -3.60
CA GLU A 106 -11.89 -10.93 -3.39
C GLU A 106 -12.37 -10.75 -1.94
N LEU A 107 -12.10 -9.57 -1.38
CA LEU A 107 -12.55 -9.21 -0.04
C LEU A 107 -13.54 -8.04 -0.10
N PRO A 108 -14.70 -8.12 0.59
CA PRO A 108 -15.54 -6.95 0.84
C PRO A 108 -14.91 -6.08 1.92
N GLY A 109 -15.09 -4.76 1.86
CA GLY A 109 -14.52 -3.88 2.88
C GLY A 109 -14.56 -2.38 2.51
N PRO A 110 -13.78 -1.54 3.22
CA PRO A 110 -13.77 -0.08 3.06
C PRO A 110 -13.01 0.42 1.82
N TRP A 111 -12.35 -0.46 1.09
CA TRP A 111 -11.60 -0.17 -0.14
C TRP A 111 -12.50 -0.13 -1.38
N GLN A 112 -12.00 0.44 -2.47
CA GLN A 112 -12.67 0.39 -3.77
C GLN A 112 -12.69 -1.04 -4.32
N ALA A 113 -11.60 -1.78 -4.12
CA ALA A 113 -11.49 -3.20 -4.42
C ALA A 113 -10.29 -3.80 -3.67
N ALA A 114 -10.39 -5.07 -3.25
CA ALA A 114 -9.29 -5.79 -2.63
C ALA A 114 -9.37 -7.30 -2.87
N TYR A 115 -8.25 -7.96 -2.68
CA TYR A 115 -8.17 -9.41 -2.61
C TYR A 115 -7.11 -9.84 -1.61
N ILE A 116 -7.20 -11.07 -1.17
CA ILE A 116 -6.19 -11.75 -0.37
C ILE A 116 -5.60 -12.91 -1.15
N VAL A 117 -4.29 -13.06 -1.05
CA VAL A 117 -3.55 -14.24 -1.49
C VAL A 117 -3.06 -15.00 -0.28
N ASP A 118 -3.27 -16.31 -0.33
CA ASP A 118 -2.65 -17.28 0.55
C ASP A 118 -1.41 -17.84 -0.18
N VAL A 119 -0.22 -17.40 0.22
CA VAL A 119 1.06 -17.81 -0.37
C VAL A 119 1.65 -19.01 0.38
N THR A 120 0.82 -19.74 1.15
CA THR A 120 1.27 -20.94 1.87
C THR A 120 1.55 -22.06 0.86
N THR A 121 2.79 -22.14 0.37
CA THR A 121 3.30 -23.28 -0.37
C THR A 121 3.90 -24.27 0.63
N GLU A 122 3.40 -25.50 0.68
CA GLU A 122 4.11 -26.61 1.33
C GLU A 122 5.53 -26.71 0.73
N PRO A 123 6.60 -26.79 1.52
CA PRO A 123 6.67 -27.05 2.96
C PRO A 123 7.04 -25.81 3.81
N ASN A 124 6.73 -24.59 3.38
CA ASN A 124 7.19 -23.38 4.03
C ASN A 124 6.40 -23.09 5.33
N PRO A 125 7.03 -23.14 6.53
CA PRO A 125 6.33 -23.04 7.81
C PRO A 125 5.90 -21.61 8.18
N GLU A 126 6.31 -20.61 7.40
CA GLU A 126 5.93 -19.21 7.59
C GLU A 126 4.70 -18.94 6.73
N GLN A 127 3.50 -19.16 7.27
CA GLN A 127 2.25 -18.76 6.61
C GLN A 127 2.33 -17.27 6.24
N VAL A 128 2.23 -16.97 4.95
CA VAL A 128 2.21 -15.61 4.41
C VAL A 128 0.84 -15.33 3.83
N TYR A 129 0.19 -14.32 4.39
CA TYR A 129 -1.03 -13.76 3.84
C TYR A 129 -0.73 -12.37 3.30
N SER A 130 -1.20 -12.09 2.07
CA SER A 130 -1.00 -10.80 1.40
C SER A 130 -2.36 -10.25 1.00
N VAL A 131 -2.77 -9.15 1.61
CA VAL A 131 -3.97 -8.40 1.23
C VAL A 131 -3.53 -7.20 0.42
N THR A 132 -4.07 -7.05 -0.79
CA THR A 132 -3.87 -5.83 -1.58
C THR A 132 -5.19 -5.20 -1.91
N PHE A 133 -5.23 -3.87 -1.82
CA PHE A 133 -6.41 -3.09 -2.07
C PHE A 133 -6.09 -1.79 -2.80
N ILE A 134 -7.12 -1.22 -3.43
CA ILE A 134 -7.09 0.12 -3.99
C ILE A 134 -7.92 1.04 -3.09
N ASN A 135 -7.34 2.16 -2.68
CA ASN A 135 -8.07 3.23 -2.03
C ASN A 135 -7.59 4.60 -2.54
N GLN A 136 -8.53 5.47 -2.91
CA GLN A 136 -8.26 6.77 -3.53
C GLN A 136 -7.26 6.68 -4.70
N ASP A 137 -7.42 5.65 -5.55
CA ASP A 137 -6.55 5.32 -6.69
C ASP A 137 -5.13 4.82 -6.33
N ASP A 138 -4.73 4.87 -5.05
CA ASP A 138 -3.46 4.33 -4.57
C ASP A 138 -3.58 2.82 -4.32
N THR A 139 -2.52 2.07 -4.63
CA THR A 139 -2.44 0.63 -4.38
C THR A 139 -1.64 0.36 -3.12
N VAL A 140 -2.19 -0.45 -2.22
CA VAL A 140 -1.54 -0.82 -0.97
C VAL A 140 -1.58 -2.32 -0.79
N THR A 141 -0.44 -2.90 -0.43
CA THR A 141 -0.29 -4.32 -0.09
C THR A 141 0.17 -4.44 1.36
N VAL A 142 -0.58 -5.19 2.16
CA VAL A 142 -0.27 -5.56 3.53
C VAL A 142 0.03 -7.05 3.57
N GLU A 143 1.25 -7.41 3.94
CA GLU A 143 1.69 -8.78 4.08
C GLU A 143 1.98 -9.09 5.54
N THR A 144 1.61 -10.27 5.99
CA THR A 144 1.93 -10.75 7.34
C THR A 144 2.56 -12.13 7.29
N TYR A 145 3.57 -12.33 8.12
CA TYR A 145 4.30 -13.58 8.33
C TYR A 145 3.98 -14.11 9.73
N GLY A 146 3.67 -15.40 9.85
CA GLY A 146 3.45 -16.03 11.15
C GLY A 146 2.24 -15.48 11.93
N LEU A 147 1.34 -14.78 11.25
CA LEU A 147 0.09 -14.24 11.79
C LEU A 147 -1.12 -14.91 11.10
N PRO A 148 -2.24 -15.11 11.82
CA PRO A 148 -3.46 -15.65 11.23
C PRO A 148 -4.06 -14.74 10.15
N LYS A 149 -4.68 -15.36 9.13
CA LYS A 149 -5.41 -14.66 8.05
C LYS A 149 -6.35 -13.54 8.54
N ALA A 150 -7.07 -13.77 9.64
CA ALA A 150 -8.01 -12.79 10.18
C ALA A 150 -7.31 -11.52 10.69
N GLU A 151 -6.11 -11.67 11.25
CA GLU A 151 -5.29 -10.52 11.70
C GLU A 151 -4.74 -9.75 10.50
N THR A 152 -4.35 -10.43 9.42
CA THR A 152 -3.95 -9.79 8.16
C THR A 152 -5.08 -8.95 7.58
N ILE A 153 -6.30 -9.49 7.52
CA ILE A 153 -7.47 -8.77 6.98
C ILE A 153 -7.80 -7.57 7.85
N GLY A 154 -7.88 -7.74 9.18
CA GLY A 154 -8.19 -6.65 10.10
C GLY A 154 -7.13 -5.53 10.08
N LEU A 155 -5.86 -5.87 9.90
CA LEU A 155 -4.80 -4.89 9.71
C LEU A 155 -4.99 -4.11 8.40
N ALA A 156 -5.27 -4.80 7.29
CA ALA A 156 -5.51 -4.16 6.00
C ALA A 156 -6.76 -3.26 6.01
N GLU A 157 -7.84 -3.67 6.66
CA GLU A 157 -9.04 -2.84 6.88
C GLU A 157 -8.68 -1.56 7.63
N ALA A 158 -7.94 -1.68 8.73
CA ALA A 158 -7.57 -0.51 9.52
C ALA A 158 -6.63 0.45 8.77
N VAL A 159 -5.74 -0.07 7.92
CA VAL A 159 -4.93 0.77 7.02
C VAL A 159 -5.84 1.49 6.03
N ALA A 160 -6.77 0.77 5.40
CA ALA A 160 -7.67 1.34 4.40
C ALA A 160 -8.58 2.44 4.97
N GLU A 161 -9.11 2.28 6.19
CA GLU A 161 -9.96 3.29 6.84
C GLU A 161 -9.25 4.61 7.16
N ARG A 162 -7.91 4.58 7.29
CA ARG A 162 -7.09 5.76 7.60
C ARG A 162 -6.61 6.49 6.35
N MET A 163 -6.85 5.93 5.17
CA MET A 163 -6.51 6.49 3.86
C MET A 163 -7.61 7.40 3.34
#